data_AF-A0A957JIR1-F1
#
_entry.id   AF-A0A957JIR1-F1
#
_cell.length_a   1.000
_cell.length_b   1.000
_cell.length_c   1.000
_cell.angle_alpha   90.00
_cell.angle_beta   90.00
_cell.angle_gamma   90.00
#
_symmetry.space_group_name_H-M   'P 1'
#
loop_
_entity.id
_entity.type
_entity.pdbx_description
1 polymer ?
#
loop_
_entity_poly.entity_id
_entity_poly.type
_entity_poly.pdbx_seq_one_letter_code
_entity_poly.pdbx_strand_id
1 'polypeptide(L)'
;GAVIGANVMIDDGATVFQSTVLDNTYVGQLVNLENRVVARALLIDALTAEYAQIVDHFLLGEATTAVLGMGLQQAGHKLLALLLLLLLWPLLLLGVVVAWVSTGGVLERVPRRGVLPAHLGRGRRAEVSDLHLLHFRTCRQGVLTPAGRWLMRWEGHRLPELWSVVQGQLGLVGVKPLTLAEAAEVTEPWQQQRYAAMAGVTGLWYVEAPAAANLDTVLVTDTYYVATRNWREALRILWRTPGAWWRRLRQTGSGLSARMEANL
;
A
#
# COMPACT_ATOMS: atom_id res chain seq x y z
N GLY A 1 -1.05 -1.21 -35.60
CA GLY A 1 -1.45 -0.08 -34.74
C GLY A 1 -2.29 -0.60 -33.60
N ALA A 2 -2.28 0.06 -32.44
CA ALA A 2 -3.12 -0.30 -31.29
C ALA A 2 -4.20 0.78 -31.10
N VAL A 3 -5.40 0.37 -30.68
CA VAL A 3 -6.47 1.30 -30.28
C VAL A 3 -6.56 1.25 -28.76
N ILE A 4 -6.41 2.40 -28.11
CA ILE A 4 -6.37 2.51 -26.64
C ILE A 4 -7.53 3.39 -26.20
N GLY A 5 -8.39 2.84 -25.34
CA GLY A 5 -9.52 3.50 -24.72
C GLY A 5 -9.12 4.46 -23.59
N ALA A 6 -10.12 5.10 -22.98
CA ALA A 6 -9.93 6.04 -21.88
C ALA A 6 -9.55 5.33 -20.57
N ASN A 7 -8.65 5.93 -19.78
CA ASN A 7 -8.16 5.38 -18.50
C ASN A 7 -7.58 3.96 -18.59
N VAL A 8 -6.95 3.66 -19.71
CA VAL A 8 -6.15 2.45 -19.87
C VAL A 8 -4.77 2.67 -19.26
N MET A 9 -4.32 1.72 -18.45
CA MET A 9 -2.96 1.69 -17.91
C MET A 9 -2.24 0.48 -18.47
N ILE A 10 -1.11 0.69 -19.14
CA ILE A 10 -0.30 -0.36 -19.74
C ILE A 10 1.05 -0.32 -19.05
N ASP A 11 1.46 -1.43 -18.46
CA ASP A 11 2.77 -1.59 -17.83
C ASP A 11 3.88 -1.63 -18.90
N ASP A 12 5.08 -1.18 -18.55
CA ASP A 12 6.17 -0.93 -19.52
C ASP A 12 6.70 -2.25 -20.13
N GLY A 13 6.51 -3.37 -19.42
CA GLY A 13 6.82 -4.72 -19.90
C GLY A 13 5.67 -5.41 -20.66
N ALA A 14 4.59 -4.69 -20.95
CA ALA A 14 3.49 -5.19 -21.77
C ALA A 14 3.64 -4.74 -23.22
N THR A 15 3.37 -5.65 -24.16
CA THR A 15 3.38 -5.33 -25.59
C THR A 15 1.97 -5.37 -26.14
N VAL A 16 1.57 -4.32 -26.87
CA VAL A 16 0.24 -4.23 -27.48
C VAL A 16 0.41 -3.99 -28.97
N PHE A 17 0.15 -5.03 -29.76
CA PHE A 17 0.27 -5.01 -31.21
C PHE A 17 -1.05 -5.43 -31.88
N GLN A 18 -1.50 -4.63 -32.85
CA GLN A 18 -2.76 -4.87 -33.58
C GLN A 18 -3.97 -5.21 -32.68
N SER A 19 -3.98 -4.64 -31.48
CA SER A 19 -4.93 -4.96 -30.43
C SER A 19 -5.72 -3.72 -30.01
N THR A 20 -6.94 -3.93 -29.52
CA THR A 20 -7.80 -2.88 -28.98
C THR A 20 -7.94 -3.06 -27.48
N VAL A 21 -7.48 -2.10 -26.69
CA VAL A 21 -7.66 -2.10 -25.24
C VAL A 21 -8.77 -1.11 -24.91
N LEU A 22 -9.91 -1.62 -24.42
CA LEU A 22 -11.09 -0.84 -24.09
C LEU A 22 -10.92 -0.08 -22.76
N ASP A 23 -11.78 0.92 -22.57
CA ASP A 23 -11.74 1.83 -21.44
C ASP A 23 -11.62 1.12 -20.08
N ASN A 24 -10.93 1.78 -19.15
CA ASN A 24 -10.78 1.33 -17.77
C ASN A 24 -10.15 -0.07 -17.69
N THR A 25 -9.06 -0.29 -18.43
CA THR A 25 -8.34 -1.57 -18.45
C THR A 25 -6.91 -1.37 -17.99
N TYR A 26 -6.48 -2.15 -16.99
CA TYR A 26 -5.08 -2.32 -16.62
C TYR A 26 -4.50 -3.51 -17.37
N VAL A 27 -3.35 -3.33 -18.01
CA VAL A 27 -2.56 -4.37 -18.67
C VAL A 27 -1.22 -4.46 -17.94
N GLY A 28 -1.00 -5.59 -17.27
CA GLY A 28 0.16 -5.79 -16.42
C GLY A 28 1.44 -6.19 -17.15
N GLN A 29 2.55 -6.18 -16.40
CA GLN A 29 3.87 -6.60 -16.89
C GLN A 29 3.84 -8.03 -17.43
N LEU A 30 4.57 -8.30 -18.53
CA LEU A 30 4.64 -9.60 -19.22
C LEU A 30 3.40 -10.00 -20.03
N VAL A 31 2.41 -9.11 -20.17
CA VAL A 31 1.26 -9.36 -21.06
C VAL A 31 1.62 -8.98 -22.49
N ASN A 32 1.63 -9.96 -23.39
CA ASN A 32 1.74 -9.73 -24.83
C ASN A 32 0.37 -9.86 -25.49
N LEU A 33 -0.17 -8.73 -25.95
CA LEU A 33 -1.43 -8.63 -26.67
C LEU A 33 -1.15 -8.50 -28.17
N GLU A 34 -1.49 -9.53 -28.92
CA GLU A 34 -1.39 -9.54 -30.37
C GLU A 34 -2.73 -9.96 -30.99
N ASN A 35 -3.31 -9.12 -31.86
CA ASN A 35 -4.62 -9.36 -32.50
C ASN A 35 -5.77 -9.63 -31.52
N ARG A 36 -5.77 -8.94 -30.36
CA ARG A 36 -6.77 -9.16 -29.30
C ARG A 36 -7.57 -7.90 -28.98
N VAL A 37 -8.80 -8.10 -28.52
CA VAL A 37 -9.61 -7.06 -27.89
C VAL A 37 -9.63 -7.32 -26.39
N VAL A 38 -9.17 -6.37 -25.60
CA VAL A 38 -9.09 -6.49 -24.15
C VAL A 38 -10.05 -5.52 -23.48
N ALA A 39 -10.83 -6.02 -22.55
CA ALA A 39 -11.81 -5.26 -21.80
C ALA A 39 -11.76 -5.69 -20.33
N ARG A 40 -11.09 -4.90 -19.48
CA ARG A 40 -10.91 -5.24 -18.06
C ARG A 40 -10.19 -6.59 -17.93
N ALA A 41 -10.78 -7.57 -17.25
CA ALA A 41 -10.28 -8.94 -17.13
C ALA A 41 -10.61 -9.86 -18.32
N LEU A 42 -11.33 -9.35 -19.34
CA LEU A 42 -11.72 -10.12 -20.50
C LEU A 42 -10.72 -9.89 -21.62
N LEU A 43 -10.27 -10.99 -22.22
CA LEU A 43 -9.46 -10.98 -23.42
C LEU A 43 -10.21 -11.76 -24.49
N ILE A 44 -10.48 -11.11 -25.61
CA ILE A 44 -11.21 -11.64 -26.76
C ILE A 44 -10.23 -11.75 -27.93
N ASP A 45 -10.17 -12.92 -28.56
CA ASP A 45 -9.45 -13.10 -29.80
C ASP A 45 -10.25 -12.52 -30.96
N ALA A 46 -9.66 -11.57 -31.70
CA ALA A 46 -10.38 -10.83 -32.74
C ALA A 46 -10.68 -11.68 -34.00
N LEU A 47 -10.00 -12.82 -34.17
CA LEU A 47 -10.13 -13.69 -35.34
C LEU A 47 -11.06 -14.87 -35.07
N THR A 48 -11.00 -15.46 -33.88
CA THR A 48 -11.81 -16.65 -33.54
C THR A 48 -13.08 -16.32 -32.76
N ALA A 49 -13.21 -15.08 -32.25
CA ALA A 49 -14.26 -14.66 -31.33
C ALA A 49 -14.31 -15.48 -30.01
N GLU A 50 -13.25 -16.22 -29.70
CA GLU A 50 -13.08 -16.87 -28.41
C GLU A 50 -12.74 -15.82 -27.35
N TYR A 51 -13.19 -16.05 -26.12
CA TYR A 51 -12.88 -15.19 -24.99
C TYR A 51 -12.28 -16.00 -23.85
N ALA A 52 -11.28 -15.42 -23.19
CA ALA A 52 -10.68 -15.91 -21.97
C ALA A 52 -10.83 -14.83 -20.90
N GLN A 53 -11.34 -15.23 -19.74
CA GLN A 53 -11.33 -14.39 -18.56
C GLN A 53 -10.01 -14.61 -17.83
N ILE A 54 -9.17 -13.59 -17.79
CA ILE A 54 -7.91 -13.65 -17.04
C ILE A 54 -8.26 -13.44 -15.57
N VAL A 55 -8.10 -14.51 -14.79
CA VAL A 55 -8.39 -14.53 -13.34
C VAL A 55 -7.29 -13.81 -12.56
N ASP A 56 -6.09 -13.74 -13.12
CA ASP A 56 -4.98 -13.00 -12.52
C ASP A 56 -5.15 -11.51 -12.77
N HIS A 57 -5.51 -10.79 -11.72
CA HIS A 57 -5.77 -9.37 -11.83
C HIS A 57 -4.47 -8.57 -12.02
N PHE A 58 -3.30 -9.14 -11.70
CA PHE A 58 -2.01 -8.52 -12.02
C PHE A 58 -1.69 -8.54 -13.51
N LEU A 59 -2.35 -9.40 -14.30
CA LEU A 59 -2.21 -9.41 -15.76
C LEU A 59 -3.28 -8.51 -16.41
N LEU A 60 -4.53 -8.56 -15.95
CA LEU A 60 -5.63 -7.75 -16.48
C LEU A 60 -6.64 -7.32 -15.40
N GLY A 61 -6.99 -6.04 -15.35
CA GLY A 61 -7.91 -5.50 -14.33
C GLY A 61 -8.78 -4.32 -14.80
N GLU A 62 -9.84 -4.00 -14.05
CA GLU A 62 -10.68 -2.81 -14.29
C GLU A 62 -10.05 -1.57 -13.64
N ALA A 63 -9.65 -0.59 -14.44
CA ALA A 63 -9.10 0.69 -13.99
C ALA A 63 -10.24 1.69 -13.68
N THR A 64 -10.79 1.64 -12.48
CA THR A 64 -11.93 2.50 -12.11
C THR A 64 -11.57 3.98 -11.93
N THR A 65 -12.42 4.86 -12.47
CA THR A 65 -12.38 6.33 -12.27
C THR A 65 -13.11 6.84 -11.03
N ALA A 66 -13.93 6.01 -10.38
CA ALA A 66 -14.81 6.43 -9.30
C ALA A 66 -14.10 6.43 -7.93
N VAL A 67 -13.16 7.36 -7.75
CA VAL A 67 -12.74 7.77 -6.41
C VAL A 67 -13.86 8.68 -5.89
N LEU A 68 -14.65 8.19 -4.91
CA LEU A 68 -15.45 9.04 -4.01
C LEU A 68 -14.62 10.29 -3.72
N GLY A 69 -15.18 11.51 -3.92
CA GLY A 69 -14.38 12.74 -3.92
C GLY A 69 -13.30 12.72 -2.84
N MET A 70 -12.02 12.90 -3.21
CA MET A 70 -10.86 12.57 -2.35
C MET A 70 -10.98 13.11 -0.92
N GLY A 71 -11.63 14.27 -0.74
CA GLY A 71 -11.95 14.83 0.58
C GLY A 71 -12.88 13.98 1.45
N LEU A 72 -13.93 13.38 0.86
CA LEU A 72 -14.85 12.48 1.56
C LEU A 72 -14.17 11.16 1.95
N GLN A 73 -13.33 10.61 1.07
CA GLN A 73 -12.50 9.44 1.42
C GLN A 73 -11.56 9.77 2.59
N GLN A 74 -10.89 10.92 2.54
CA GLN A 74 -9.97 11.33 3.61
C GLN A 74 -10.72 11.62 4.92
N ALA A 75 -11.91 12.20 4.87
CA ALA A 75 -12.76 12.39 6.05
C ALA A 75 -13.14 11.04 6.66
N GLY A 76 -13.54 10.06 5.84
CA GLY A 76 -13.80 8.69 6.28
C GLY A 76 -12.60 8.04 6.95
N HIS A 77 -11.40 8.19 6.37
CA HIS A 77 -10.16 7.71 6.98
C HIS A 77 -9.89 8.36 8.34
N LYS A 78 -10.04 9.69 8.45
CA LYS A 78 -9.83 10.40 9.72
C LYS A 78 -10.82 9.98 10.80
N LEU A 79 -12.11 9.88 10.46
CA LEU A 79 -13.16 9.46 11.39
C LEU A 79 -12.93 8.03 11.87
N LEU A 80 -12.62 7.10 10.97
CA LEU A 80 -12.34 5.72 11.33
C LEU A 80 -11.06 5.61 12.17
N ALA A 81 -10.01 6.35 11.84
CA ALA A 81 -8.78 6.38 12.65
C ALA A 81 -9.04 6.92 14.06
N LEU A 82 -9.85 7.97 14.20
CA LEU A 82 -10.26 8.52 15.49
C LEU A 82 -11.05 7.50 16.31
N LEU A 83 -12.00 6.79 15.68
CA LEU A 83 -12.75 5.71 16.33
C LEU A 83 -11.84 4.57 16.77
N LEU A 84 -10.87 4.18 15.95
CA LEU A 84 -9.88 3.15 16.30
C LEU A 84 -8.98 3.60 17.45
N LEU A 85 -8.53 4.85 17.47
CA LEU A 85 -7.77 5.40 18.61
C LEU A 85 -8.60 5.38 19.89
N LEU A 86 -9.89 5.75 19.80
CA LEU A 86 -10.81 5.75 20.94
C LEU A 86 -11.17 4.34 21.38
N LEU A 87 -11.19 3.35 20.48
CA LEU A 87 -11.40 1.94 20.84
C LEU A 87 -10.14 1.32 21.45
N LEU A 88 -8.97 1.63 20.90
CA LEU A 88 -7.68 1.04 21.26
C LEU A 88 -6.94 1.83 22.34
N TRP A 89 -7.59 2.81 22.98
CA TRP A 89 -6.98 3.66 24.00
C TRP A 89 -6.30 2.90 25.16
N PRO A 90 -6.81 1.77 25.69
CA PRO A 90 -6.14 1.06 26.78
C PRO A 90 -4.85 0.41 26.30
N LEU A 91 -4.84 -0.09 25.06
CA LEU A 91 -3.65 -0.67 24.41
C LEU A 91 -2.62 0.41 24.10
N LEU A 92 -3.05 1.61 23.71
CA LEU A 92 -2.16 2.77 23.54
C LEU A 92 -1.51 3.16 24.87
N LEU A 93 -2.28 3.27 25.95
CA LEU A 93 -1.74 3.57 27.27
C LEU A 93 -0.76 2.48 27.74
N LEU A 94 -1.10 1.21 27.54
CA LEU A 94 -0.18 0.10 27.80
C LEU A 94 1.10 0.25 26.98
N GLY A 95 1.00 0.54 25.68
CA GLY A 95 2.14 0.81 24.80
C GLY A 95 3.01 1.97 25.30
N VAL A 96 2.40 3.05 25.79
CA VAL A 96 3.11 4.19 26.39
C VAL A 96 3.90 3.77 27.62
N VAL A 97 3.26 3.06 28.55
CA VAL A 97 3.90 2.59 29.79
C VAL A 97 5.04 1.62 29.47
N VAL A 98 4.80 0.65 28.59
CA VAL A 98 5.78 -0.35 28.17
C VAL A 98 6.99 0.32 27.50
N ALA A 99 6.77 1.22 26.55
CA ALA A 99 7.84 1.93 25.86
C ALA A 99 8.66 2.80 26.83
N TRP A 100 7.97 3.55 27.71
CA TRP A 100 8.61 4.43 28.69
C TRP A 100 9.50 3.67 29.66
N VAL A 101 8.97 2.61 30.29
CA VAL A 101 9.70 1.80 31.28
C VAL A 101 10.87 1.06 30.64
N SER A 102 10.72 0.55 29.42
CA SER A 102 11.76 -0.25 28.78
C SER A 102 12.86 0.57 28.12
N THR A 103 12.52 1.70 27.48
CA THR A 103 13.44 2.48 26.64
C THR A 103 13.83 3.84 27.21
N GLY A 104 13.12 4.35 28.22
CA GLY A 104 13.29 5.71 28.75
C GLY A 104 12.64 6.80 27.88
N GLY A 105 11.93 6.43 26.81
CA GLY A 105 11.15 7.33 25.97
C GLY A 105 9.88 6.64 25.47
N VAL A 106 8.92 7.41 24.95
CA VAL A 106 7.63 6.85 24.52
C VAL A 106 7.57 6.68 23.01
N LEU A 107 7.75 7.77 22.27
CA LEU A 107 7.60 7.80 20.83
C LEU A 107 8.92 8.06 20.12
N GLU A 108 9.02 7.56 18.91
CA GLU A 108 10.04 7.88 17.94
C GLU A 108 9.42 8.26 16.60
N ARG A 109 10.14 9.08 15.83
CA ARG A 109 9.74 9.50 14.49
C ARG A 109 10.56 8.72 13.49
N VAL A 110 9.90 7.87 12.72
CA VAL A 110 10.56 7.05 11.70
C VAL A 110 10.41 7.74 10.34
N PRO A 111 11.51 8.19 9.72
CA PRO A 111 11.45 8.85 8.42
C PRO A 111 11.04 7.87 7.33
N ARG A 112 10.10 8.29 6.50
CA ARG A 112 9.58 7.54 5.36
C ARG A 112 9.36 8.48 4.19
N ARG A 113 9.11 7.92 3.01
CA ARG A 113 8.81 8.67 1.81
C ARG A 113 7.50 8.23 1.19
N GLY A 114 6.67 9.19 0.82
CA GLY A 114 5.36 8.94 0.24
C GLY A 114 4.62 10.22 -0.11
N VAL A 115 3.37 10.07 -0.53
CA VAL A 115 2.52 11.19 -0.90
C VAL A 115 1.50 11.45 0.20
N LEU A 116 1.39 12.71 0.62
CA LEU A 116 0.39 13.14 1.59
C LEU A 116 -0.99 13.18 0.93
N PRO A 117 -2.07 12.87 1.67
CA PRO A 117 -3.44 13.04 1.20
C PRO A 117 -3.73 14.44 0.64
N ALA A 118 -3.16 15.49 1.25
CA ALA A 118 -3.33 16.87 0.81
C ALA A 118 -2.68 17.20 -0.55
N HIS A 119 -1.72 16.39 -0.99
CA HIS A 119 -1.02 16.57 -2.26
C HIS A 119 -1.71 15.84 -3.42
N LEU A 120 -2.77 15.07 -3.14
CA LEU A 120 -3.62 14.45 -4.15
C LEU A 120 -4.76 15.39 -4.54
N GLY A 121 -4.91 15.65 -5.84
CA GLY A 121 -6.13 16.26 -6.38
C GLY A 121 -6.05 17.71 -6.87
N ARG A 122 -4.96 18.13 -7.54
CA ARG A 122 -4.91 19.46 -8.20
C ARG A 122 -4.40 19.46 -9.65
N GLY A 123 -4.59 18.37 -10.40
CA GLY A 123 -4.08 18.27 -11.79
C GLY A 123 -2.57 18.42 -11.91
N ARG A 124 -1.85 18.39 -10.78
CA ARG A 124 -0.39 18.43 -10.67
C ARG A 124 0.10 17.04 -10.29
N ARG A 125 1.29 16.68 -10.78
CA ARG A 125 2.00 15.46 -10.36
C ARG A 125 2.07 15.46 -8.84
N ALA A 126 1.66 14.35 -8.23
CA ALA A 126 1.63 14.22 -6.78
C ALA A 126 3.02 14.48 -6.21
N GLU A 127 3.12 15.42 -5.27
CA GLU A 127 4.39 15.79 -4.68
C GLU A 127 4.78 14.74 -3.63
N VAL A 128 5.91 14.08 -3.89
CA VAL A 128 6.53 13.12 -2.98
C VAL A 128 7.20 13.91 -1.87
N SER A 129 6.87 13.58 -0.62
CA SER A 129 7.38 14.27 0.56
C SER A 129 7.94 13.26 1.55
N ASP A 130 8.82 13.77 2.41
CA ASP A 130 9.30 13.00 3.54
C ASP A 130 8.24 13.04 4.66
N LEU A 131 7.89 11.87 5.15
CA LEU A 131 6.89 11.61 6.18
C LEU A 131 7.61 11.17 7.45
N HIS A 132 7.06 11.51 8.61
CA HIS A 132 7.56 11.02 9.89
C HIS A 132 6.48 10.19 10.57
N LEU A 133 6.60 8.87 10.46
CA LEU A 133 5.68 7.96 11.14
C LEU A 133 5.95 7.98 12.65
N LEU A 134 4.88 8.03 13.44
CA LEU A 134 4.97 7.92 14.89
C LEU A 134 4.93 6.45 15.29
N HIS A 135 6.00 5.97 15.90
CA HIS A 135 6.08 4.62 16.49
C HIS A 135 6.32 4.71 17.98
N PHE A 136 5.91 3.67 18.71
CA PHE A 136 6.44 3.46 20.06
C PHE A 136 7.92 3.10 19.96
N ARG A 137 8.75 3.71 20.80
CA ARG A 137 10.17 3.40 20.86
C ARG A 137 10.36 1.96 21.32
N THR A 138 11.21 1.22 20.59
CA THR A 138 11.48 -0.20 20.88
C THR A 138 12.92 -0.45 21.36
N CYS A 139 13.82 0.50 21.08
CA CYS A 139 15.25 0.42 21.41
C CYS A 139 15.66 1.35 22.56
N ARG A 140 16.62 0.89 23.36
CA ARG A 140 17.32 1.70 24.38
C ARG A 140 18.79 1.75 24.00
N GLN A 141 19.32 2.96 23.79
CA GLN A 141 20.72 3.16 23.37
C GLN A 141 21.10 2.34 22.12
N GLY A 142 20.20 2.24 21.14
CA GLY A 142 20.39 1.47 19.91
C GLY A 142 20.15 -0.03 20.04
N VAL A 143 19.86 -0.56 21.23
CA VAL A 143 19.63 -2.00 21.44
C VAL A 143 18.14 -2.29 21.61
N LEU A 144 17.62 -3.25 20.83
CA LEU A 144 16.24 -3.71 20.93
C LEU A 144 15.95 -4.32 22.30
N THR A 145 14.95 -3.78 23.01
CA THR A 145 14.56 -4.29 24.34
C THR A 145 13.64 -5.52 24.23
N PRO A 146 13.54 -6.39 25.25
CA PRO A 146 12.60 -7.51 25.24
C PRO A 146 11.13 -7.06 25.06
N ALA A 147 10.77 -5.96 25.72
CA ALA A 147 9.48 -5.32 25.57
C ALA A 147 9.27 -4.74 24.15
N GLY A 148 10.30 -4.11 23.58
CA GLY A 148 10.31 -3.65 22.20
C GLY A 148 10.10 -4.80 21.21
N ARG A 149 10.78 -5.93 21.42
CA ARG A 149 10.60 -7.15 20.62
C ARG A 149 9.17 -7.67 20.69
N TRP A 150 8.53 -7.61 21.86
CA TRP A 150 7.12 -7.95 22.02
C TRP A 150 6.21 -6.95 21.27
N LEU A 151 6.42 -5.64 21.43
CA LEU A 151 5.68 -4.60 20.70
C LEU A 151 5.82 -4.73 19.18
N MET A 152 6.99 -5.13 18.69
CA MET A 152 7.19 -5.37 17.26
C MET A 152 6.52 -6.65 16.80
N ARG A 153 6.60 -7.73 17.58
CA ARG A 153 5.94 -9.00 17.28
C ARG A 153 4.45 -8.83 17.03
N TRP A 154 3.78 -8.01 17.83
CA TRP A 154 2.34 -7.75 17.68
C TRP A 154 2.00 -6.59 16.73
N GLU A 155 3.01 -5.99 16.09
CA GLU A 155 2.91 -4.71 15.38
C GLU A 155 2.33 -3.55 16.24
N GLY A 156 2.29 -3.72 17.56
CA GLY A 156 1.79 -2.73 18.51
C GLY A 156 2.57 -1.42 18.49
N HIS A 157 3.86 -1.47 18.12
CA HIS A 157 4.69 -0.26 17.94
C HIS A 157 4.13 0.73 16.90
N ARG A 158 3.30 0.27 15.96
CA ARG A 158 2.71 1.09 14.89
C ARG A 158 1.41 1.77 15.27
N LEU A 159 0.80 1.43 16.40
CA LEU A 159 -0.47 2.04 16.84
C LEU A 159 -0.45 3.59 16.85
N PRO A 160 0.66 4.27 17.22
CA PRO A 160 0.71 5.73 17.15
C PRO A 160 0.62 6.31 15.72
N GLU A 161 0.84 5.51 14.66
CA GLU A 161 0.65 5.94 13.26
C GLU A 161 -0.79 6.39 12.97
N LEU A 162 -1.79 5.85 13.70
CA LEU A 162 -3.19 6.25 13.55
C LEU A 162 -3.38 7.75 13.83
N TRP A 163 -2.54 8.35 14.69
CA TRP A 163 -2.54 9.79 14.92
C TRP A 163 -2.14 10.58 13.66
N SER A 164 -1.16 10.09 12.89
CA SER A 164 -0.76 10.69 11.62
C SER A 164 -1.89 10.65 10.58
N VAL A 165 -2.79 9.65 10.64
CA VAL A 165 -4.00 9.64 9.80
C VAL A 165 -4.97 10.74 10.21
N VAL A 166 -5.24 10.89 11.51
CA VAL A 166 -6.10 11.96 12.05
C VAL A 166 -5.58 13.35 11.66
N GLN A 167 -4.26 13.54 11.76
CA GLN A 167 -3.57 14.77 11.31
C GLN A 167 -3.62 14.98 9.79
N GLY A 168 -3.98 13.96 9.01
CA GLY A 168 -4.05 14.02 7.55
C GLY A 168 -2.70 13.90 6.85
N GLN A 169 -1.68 13.38 7.53
CA GLN A 169 -0.37 13.08 6.95
C GLN A 169 -0.38 11.72 6.23
N LEU A 170 -1.28 10.81 6.62
CA LEU A 170 -1.46 9.48 6.06
C LEU A 170 -2.92 9.20 5.75
N GLY A 171 -3.15 8.26 4.84
CA GLY A 171 -4.43 7.55 4.73
C GLY A 171 -4.47 6.34 5.67
N LEU A 172 -5.67 5.85 5.97
CA LEU A 172 -5.80 4.51 6.57
C LEU A 172 -5.41 3.44 5.54
N VAL A 173 -5.93 3.56 4.32
CA VAL A 173 -5.61 2.70 3.17
C VAL A 173 -4.83 3.47 2.12
N GLY A 174 -3.72 2.92 1.66
CA GLY A 174 -2.85 3.54 0.67
C GLY A 174 -1.65 2.66 0.30
N VAL A 175 -0.72 3.23 -0.46
CA VAL A 175 0.56 2.57 -0.79
C VAL A 175 1.49 2.56 0.41
N LYS A 176 2.48 1.67 0.44
CA LYS A 176 3.42 1.57 1.57
C LYS A 176 4.24 2.87 1.72
N PRO A 177 4.33 3.51 2.89
CA PRO A 177 5.35 4.53 3.12
C PRO A 177 6.74 3.86 3.11
N LEU A 178 7.55 4.12 2.08
CA LEU A 178 8.86 3.48 1.89
C LEU A 178 9.88 4.07 2.87
N THR A 179 10.89 3.28 3.26
CA THR A 179 12.09 3.87 3.88
C THR A 179 12.79 4.82 2.90
N LEU A 180 13.66 5.69 3.40
CA LEU A 180 14.45 6.56 2.53
C LEU A 180 15.36 5.77 1.58
N ALA A 181 15.90 4.63 2.03
CA ALA A 181 16.70 3.72 1.22
C ALA A 181 15.85 3.05 0.12
N GLU A 182 14.73 2.42 0.49
CA GLU A 182 13.79 1.81 -0.48
C GLU A 182 13.30 2.85 -1.51
N ALA A 183 13.04 4.09 -1.07
CA ALA A 183 12.59 5.15 -1.98
C ALA A 183 13.68 5.63 -2.95
N ALA A 184 14.96 5.52 -2.57
CA ALA A 184 16.09 5.83 -3.46
C ALA A 184 16.28 4.75 -4.55
N GLU A 185 15.86 3.51 -4.28
CA GLU A 185 15.86 2.41 -5.25
C GLU A 185 14.72 2.52 -6.28
N VAL A 186 13.67 3.32 -6.00
CA VAL A 186 12.57 3.58 -6.93
C VAL A 186 13.04 4.48 -8.07
N THR A 187 13.41 3.87 -9.20
CA THR A 187 14.02 4.57 -10.34
C THR A 187 13.19 4.44 -11.61
N GLU A 188 12.59 3.28 -11.85
CA GLU A 188 11.90 3.00 -13.11
C GLU A 188 10.55 3.74 -13.20
N PRO A 189 10.14 4.19 -14.41
CA PRO A 189 8.91 4.98 -14.58
C PRO A 189 7.64 4.29 -14.06
N TRP A 190 7.52 2.97 -14.22
CA TRP A 190 6.38 2.20 -13.72
C TRP A 190 6.36 2.14 -12.18
N GLN A 191 7.53 2.05 -11.52
CA GLN A 191 7.63 2.05 -10.06
C GLN A 191 7.17 3.38 -9.49
N GLN A 192 7.46 4.49 -10.18
CA GLN A 192 7.03 5.83 -9.76
C GLN A 192 5.50 6.01 -9.81
N GLN A 193 4.76 5.19 -10.55
CA GLN A 193 3.29 5.25 -10.60
C GLN A 193 2.64 5.08 -9.23
N ARG A 194 3.30 4.37 -8.31
CA ARG A 194 2.87 4.26 -6.91
C ARG A 194 2.56 5.61 -6.26
N TYR A 195 3.27 6.66 -6.63
CA TYR A 195 3.12 8.01 -6.07
C TYR A 195 1.84 8.71 -6.56
N ALA A 196 1.09 8.13 -7.50
CA ALA A 196 -0.25 8.64 -7.82
C ALA A 196 -1.30 8.32 -6.73
N ALA A 197 -0.94 7.57 -5.69
CA ALA A 197 -1.75 7.31 -4.51
C ALA A 197 -1.07 7.78 -3.21
N MET A 198 -1.88 8.05 -2.19
CA MET A 198 -1.38 8.48 -0.87
C MET A 198 -0.74 7.30 -0.15
N ALA A 199 0.23 7.62 0.71
CA ALA A 199 0.74 6.68 1.68
C ALA A 199 -0.38 6.28 2.67
N GLY A 200 -0.41 4.99 3.05
CA GLY A 200 -1.38 4.44 3.97
C GLY A 200 -0.77 3.62 5.11
N VAL A 201 -1.47 3.56 6.24
CA VAL A 201 -1.12 2.66 7.36
C VAL A 201 -1.24 1.20 6.95
N THR A 202 -2.27 0.87 6.17
CA THR A 202 -2.45 -0.43 5.52
C THR A 202 -2.69 -0.23 4.03
N GLY A 203 -2.72 -1.32 3.28
CA GLY A 203 -2.84 -1.30 1.84
C GLY A 203 -2.85 -2.70 1.27
N LEU A 204 -2.96 -2.80 -0.05
CA LEU A 204 -2.89 -4.09 -0.72
C LEU A 204 -1.53 -4.76 -0.47
N TRP A 205 -0.44 -3.98 -0.41
CA TRP A 205 0.90 -4.44 -0.02
C TRP A 205 0.93 -5.13 1.35
N TYR A 206 0.02 -4.78 2.26
CA TYR A 206 -0.05 -5.41 3.59
C TYR A 206 -0.87 -6.70 3.57
N VAL A 207 -1.94 -6.72 2.77
CA VAL A 207 -2.90 -7.83 2.72
C VAL A 207 -2.42 -8.97 1.81
N GLU A 208 -1.83 -8.66 0.66
CA GLU A 208 -1.42 -9.64 -0.35
C GLU A 208 0.06 -9.99 -0.27
N ALA A 209 0.95 -9.01 -0.11
CA ALA A 209 2.37 -9.31 -0.12
C ALA A 209 2.78 -10.10 1.14
N PRO A 210 3.71 -11.06 1.04
CA PRO A 210 4.28 -11.74 2.20
C PRO A 210 4.92 -10.76 3.19
N ALA A 211 4.96 -11.11 4.47
CA ALA A 211 5.63 -10.27 5.48
C ALA A 211 7.11 -10.00 5.15
N ALA A 212 7.77 -10.99 4.53
CA ALA A 212 9.15 -10.93 4.10
C ALA A 212 9.33 -10.52 2.62
N ALA A 213 8.32 -9.91 1.99
CA ALA A 213 8.39 -9.48 0.58
C ALA A 213 9.58 -8.55 0.30
N ASN A 214 10.24 -8.73 -0.86
CA ASN A 214 11.24 -7.79 -1.36
C ASN A 214 10.57 -6.48 -1.83
N LEU A 215 11.40 -5.46 -2.13
CA LEU A 215 10.90 -4.18 -2.59
C LEU A 215 10.07 -4.32 -3.88
N ASP A 216 10.53 -5.11 -4.85
CA ASP A 216 9.83 -5.30 -6.13
C ASP A 216 8.40 -5.80 -5.95
N THR A 217 8.18 -6.81 -5.10
CA THR A 217 6.83 -7.33 -4.81
C THR A 217 5.94 -6.24 -4.22
N VAL A 218 6.50 -5.39 -3.35
CA VAL A 218 5.76 -4.26 -2.78
C VAL A 218 5.43 -3.24 -3.87
N LEU A 219 6.38 -2.90 -4.74
CA LEU A 219 6.18 -1.95 -5.84
C LEU A 219 5.11 -2.42 -6.82
N VAL A 220 5.14 -3.69 -7.24
CA VAL A 220 4.10 -4.28 -8.09
C VAL A 220 2.73 -4.20 -7.42
N THR A 221 2.65 -4.56 -6.13
CA THR A 221 1.38 -4.51 -5.40
C THR A 221 0.86 -3.08 -5.23
N ASP A 222 1.75 -2.12 -4.97
CA ASP A 222 1.41 -0.70 -4.86
C ASP A 222 0.92 -0.14 -6.21
N THR A 223 1.62 -0.42 -7.31
CA THR A 223 1.22 0.03 -8.66
C THR A 223 -0.13 -0.56 -9.08
N TYR A 224 -0.35 -1.85 -8.82
CA TYR A 224 -1.66 -2.47 -9.05
C TYR A 224 -2.77 -1.82 -8.20
N TYR A 225 -2.50 -1.52 -6.93
CA TYR A 225 -3.44 -0.77 -6.09
C TYR A 225 -3.75 0.62 -6.68
N VAL A 226 -2.75 1.34 -7.19
CA VAL A 226 -2.97 2.64 -7.84
C VAL A 226 -3.91 2.53 -9.04
N ALA A 227 -3.77 1.47 -9.83
CA ALA A 227 -4.58 1.23 -11.03
C ALA A 227 -6.04 0.86 -10.70
N THR A 228 -6.24 0.07 -9.64
CA THR A 228 -7.54 -0.56 -9.32
C THR A 228 -8.27 0.07 -8.14
N ARG A 229 -7.65 1.06 -7.46
CA ARG A 229 -8.23 1.67 -6.26
C ARG A 229 -9.61 2.25 -6.53
N ASN A 230 -10.53 1.90 -5.66
CA ASN A 230 -11.81 2.55 -5.48
C ASN A 230 -12.22 2.39 -4.01
N TRP A 231 -13.35 2.98 -3.63
CA TRP A 231 -13.82 2.93 -2.26
C TRP A 231 -14.16 1.51 -1.78
N ARG A 232 -14.61 0.63 -2.70
CA ARG A 232 -14.93 -0.77 -2.39
C ARG A 232 -13.67 -1.56 -2.10
N GLU A 233 -12.63 -1.39 -2.91
CA GLU A 233 -11.33 -1.98 -2.67
C GLU A 233 -10.73 -1.48 -1.35
N ALA A 234 -10.83 -0.17 -1.07
CA ALA A 234 -10.35 0.37 0.21
C ALA A 234 -11.07 -0.27 1.41
N LEU A 235 -12.40 -0.42 1.34
CA LEU A 235 -13.17 -1.11 2.38
C LEU A 235 -12.80 -2.59 2.48
N ARG A 236 -12.63 -3.28 1.35
CA ARG A 236 -12.21 -4.68 1.30
C ARG A 236 -10.84 -4.87 1.94
N ILE A 237 -9.89 -3.98 1.66
CA ILE A 237 -8.56 -4.00 2.28
C ILE A 237 -8.71 -3.86 3.80
N LEU A 238 -9.45 -2.85 4.29
CA LEU A 238 -9.69 -2.66 5.73
C LEU A 238 -10.27 -3.90 6.41
N TRP A 239 -11.26 -4.55 5.78
CA TRP A 239 -11.87 -5.78 6.29
C TRP A 239 -10.90 -6.96 6.31
N ARG A 240 -9.96 -7.03 5.36
CA ARG A 240 -8.95 -8.10 5.29
C ARG A 240 -7.74 -7.83 6.20
N THR A 241 -7.49 -6.59 6.59
CA THR A 241 -6.32 -6.19 7.40
C THR A 241 -6.20 -6.99 8.72
N PRO A 242 -7.24 -7.20 9.54
CA PRO A 242 -7.12 -8.02 10.76
C PRO A 242 -6.73 -9.47 10.49
N GLY A 243 -7.28 -10.07 9.43
CA GLY A 243 -6.93 -11.43 9.02
C GLY A 243 -5.51 -11.53 8.45
N ALA A 244 -5.08 -10.51 7.70
CA ALA A 244 -3.70 -10.41 7.21
C ALA A 244 -2.70 -10.25 8.37
N TRP A 245 -3.00 -9.36 9.34
CA TRP A 245 -2.23 -9.21 10.57
C TRP A 245 -2.08 -10.54 11.30
N TRP A 246 -3.18 -11.26 11.52
CA TRP A 246 -3.17 -12.56 12.19
C TRP A 246 -2.31 -13.61 11.45
N ARG A 247 -2.38 -13.65 10.11
CA ARG A 247 -1.50 -14.50 9.28
C ARG A 247 -0.03 -14.14 9.46
N ARG A 248 0.31 -12.84 9.45
CA ARG A 248 1.68 -12.33 9.62
C ARG A 248 2.24 -12.68 11.00
N LEU A 249 1.44 -12.58 12.06
CA LEU A 249 1.83 -12.99 13.43
C LEU A 249 2.27 -14.45 13.50
N ARG A 250 1.57 -15.36 12.81
CA ARG A 250 1.90 -16.79 12.80
C ARG A 250 3.21 -17.08 12.07
N GLN A 251 3.50 -16.32 11.03
CA GLN A 251 4.74 -16.44 10.24
C GLN A 251 5.98 -15.89 10.97
N THR A 252 5.79 -15.10 12.03
CA THR A 252 6.90 -14.49 12.80
C THR A 252 7.70 -15.52 13.60
N GLY A 253 7.25 -16.78 13.67
CA GLY A 253 7.94 -17.87 14.36
C GLY A 253 9.15 -18.49 13.64
N SER A 254 9.42 -18.19 12.36
CA SER A 254 10.40 -18.95 11.57
C SER A 254 11.44 -18.15 10.77
N GLY A 255 11.54 -16.82 10.89
CA GLY A 255 12.56 -16.07 10.13
C GLY A 255 12.54 -14.54 10.15
N LEU A 256 11.70 -13.90 10.96
CA LEU A 256 11.55 -12.44 10.97
C LEU A 256 12.59 -11.68 11.81
N SER A 257 13.35 -12.36 12.67
CA SER A 257 14.38 -11.73 13.51
C SER A 257 15.45 -11.00 12.68
N ALA A 258 15.89 -11.58 11.56
CA ALA A 258 16.97 -11.04 10.74
C ALA A 258 16.61 -9.70 10.04
N ARG A 259 15.34 -9.46 9.72
CA ARG A 259 14.90 -8.24 9.00
C ARG A 259 14.45 -7.11 9.91
N MET A 260 14.09 -7.45 11.16
CA MET A 260 13.85 -6.48 12.22
C MET A 260 15.16 -5.84 12.69
N GLU A 261 16.27 -6.60 12.66
CA GLU A 261 17.62 -6.10 12.92
C GLU A 261 18.16 -5.25 11.76
N ALA A 262 17.79 -5.54 10.51
CA ALA A 262 18.28 -4.81 9.34
C ALA A 262 17.60 -3.44 9.07
N ASN A 263 16.50 -3.13 9.78
CA ASN A 263 15.75 -1.88 9.64
C ASN A 263 15.87 -0.94 10.86
N LEU A 264 16.74 -1.29 11.82
CA LEU A 264 17.17 -0.46 12.94
C LEU A 264 18.51 0.21 12.59
#